data_AF-A0AAN5PMR9-F1
#
_entry.id   AF-A0AAN5PMR9-F1
#
_cell.length_a   1.000
_cell.length_b   1.000
_cell.length_c   1.000
_cell.angle_alpha   90.00
_cell.angle_beta   90.00
_cell.angle_gamma   90.00
#
_symmetry.space_group_name_H-M   'P 1'
#
loop_
_entity.id
_entity.type
_entity.pdbx_description
1 polymer ?
#
loop_
_entity_poly.entity_id
_entity_poly.type
_entity_poly.pdbx_seq_one_letter_code
_entity_poly.pdbx_strand_id
1 'polypeptide(L)'
;SVKVKDCQDVKKTLEEGQSPMESMLSVSDSQGWLEAAKRAKTENVDVTSTAKSIAKKRDEYGLPWIGRESGNAGGTYQRPIKVINDVVIAGYNILLNRKPLNNEKKPDTKTPMTHTWPTPVDASQWAVKVLGDIHVSTATDADKTKHDTKAGIGLSALLQSCDSSNTCTSNVSKALWNLVDKQWPLTEEKLKMVSASNLMITDEIIITIQRMPREEQILTVSKLAEEIAVQNMLDKALMMRR
;
A
#
# COMPACT_ATOMS: atom_id res chain seq x y z
N SER A 1 5.44 -2.85 19.58
CA SER A 1 5.10 -4.09 20.31
C SER A 1 3.72 -4.53 19.85
N VAL A 2 3.65 -5.43 18.86
CA VAL A 2 2.39 -6.05 18.44
C VAL A 2 1.91 -6.87 19.63
N LYS A 3 0.76 -6.49 20.21
CA LYS A 3 0.32 -6.97 21.52
C LYS A 3 0.02 -8.46 21.44
N VAL A 4 0.68 -9.25 22.28
CA VAL A 4 0.48 -10.70 22.49
C VAL A 4 -0.98 -11.08 22.76
N LYS A 5 -1.82 -10.11 23.15
CA LYS A 5 -3.27 -10.26 23.32
C LYS A 5 -3.99 -10.70 22.04
N ASP A 6 -3.55 -10.22 20.87
CA ASP A 6 -4.13 -10.63 19.58
C ASP A 6 -3.85 -12.10 19.24
N CYS A 7 -2.67 -12.62 19.57
CA CYS A 7 -2.34 -14.00 19.22
C CYS A 7 -3.15 -15.03 20.02
N GLN A 8 -3.48 -14.72 21.28
CA GLN A 8 -4.31 -15.59 22.12
C GLN A 8 -5.79 -15.53 21.70
N ASP A 9 -6.29 -14.34 21.35
CA ASP A 9 -7.65 -14.17 20.85
C ASP A 9 -7.84 -14.81 19.46
N VAL A 10 -6.84 -14.70 18.58
CA VAL A 10 -6.78 -15.42 17.29
C VAL A 10 -6.71 -16.94 17.51
N LYS A 11 -5.90 -17.41 18.46
CA LYS A 11 -5.85 -18.85 18.78
C LYS A 11 -7.20 -19.36 19.28
N LYS A 12 -7.87 -18.61 20.16
CA LYS A 12 -9.18 -18.99 20.70
C LYS A 12 -10.26 -19.03 19.62
N THR A 13 -10.30 -18.04 18.73
CA THR A 13 -11.23 -18.03 17.58
C THR A 13 -10.94 -19.15 16.58
N LEU A 14 -9.67 -19.54 16.39
CA LEU A 14 -9.30 -20.73 15.63
C LEU A 14 -9.77 -22.03 16.31
N GLU A 15 -9.63 -22.15 17.63
CA GLU A 15 -10.09 -23.30 18.43
C GLU A 15 -11.63 -23.41 18.45
N GLU A 16 -12.34 -22.28 18.35
CA GLU A 16 -13.81 -22.20 18.24
C GLU A 16 -14.32 -22.40 16.79
N GLY A 17 -13.43 -22.70 15.84
CA GLY A 17 -13.78 -22.94 14.43
C GLY A 17 -14.10 -21.68 13.62
N GLN A 18 -13.94 -20.49 14.21
CA GLN A 18 -14.15 -19.19 13.56
C GLN A 18 -12.83 -18.63 13.01
N SER A 19 -12.19 -19.38 12.10
CA SER A 19 -11.03 -18.84 11.40
C SER A 19 -11.46 -17.82 10.34
N PRO A 20 -10.67 -16.75 10.10
CA PRO A 20 -10.90 -15.86 8.96
C PRO A 20 -10.96 -16.61 7.62
N MET A 21 -10.20 -17.71 7.51
CA MET A 21 -10.20 -18.60 6.34
C MET A 21 -11.55 -19.32 6.18
N GLU A 22 -12.14 -19.82 7.26
CA GLU A 22 -13.44 -20.51 7.24
C GLU A 22 -14.57 -19.54 6.85
N SER A 23 -14.52 -18.31 7.36
CA SER A 23 -15.44 -17.25 6.96
C SER A 23 -15.32 -16.95 5.47
N MET A 24 -14.09 -16.93 4.95
CA MET A 24 -13.79 -16.70 3.55
C MET A 24 -14.27 -17.86 2.66
N LEU A 25 -14.06 -19.10 3.09
CA LEU A 25 -14.57 -20.30 2.42
C LEU A 25 -16.11 -20.34 2.40
N SER A 26 -16.77 -19.94 3.49
CA SER A 26 -18.22 -19.80 3.54
C SER A 26 -18.74 -18.77 2.51
N VAL A 27 -18.04 -17.65 2.36
CA VAL A 27 -18.35 -16.66 1.30
C VAL A 27 -18.10 -17.25 -0.09
N SER A 28 -17.04 -18.02 -0.29
CA SER A 28 -16.78 -18.74 -1.54
C SER A 28 -17.91 -19.72 -1.88
N ASP A 29 -18.33 -20.54 -0.92
CA ASP A 29 -19.44 -21.50 -1.06
C ASP A 29 -20.77 -20.80 -1.40
N SER A 30 -21.00 -19.61 -0.85
CA SER A 30 -22.18 -18.80 -1.17
C SER A 30 -22.26 -18.43 -2.65
N GLN A 31 -21.13 -18.32 -3.36
CA GLN A 31 -21.10 -18.07 -4.80
C GLN A 31 -21.61 -19.27 -5.59
N GLY A 32 -21.21 -20.48 -5.20
CA GLY A 32 -21.74 -21.71 -5.79
C GLY A 32 -23.25 -21.85 -5.58
N TRP A 33 -23.75 -21.46 -4.41
CA TRP A 33 -25.19 -21.41 -4.14
C TRP A 33 -25.92 -20.35 -4.98
N LEU A 34 -25.33 -19.18 -5.20
CA LEU A 34 -25.89 -18.15 -6.09
C LEU A 34 -25.98 -18.64 -7.55
N GLU A 35 -24.98 -19.37 -8.04
CA GLU A 35 -25.02 -19.99 -9.36
C GLU A 35 -26.10 -21.07 -9.47
N ALA A 36 -26.22 -21.94 -8.46
CA ALA A 36 -27.27 -22.94 -8.40
C ALA A 36 -28.68 -22.31 -8.37
N ALA A 37 -28.85 -21.24 -7.58
CA ALA A 37 -30.12 -20.51 -7.51
C ALA A 37 -30.50 -19.84 -8.85
N LYS A 38 -29.51 -19.38 -9.64
CA LYS A 38 -29.76 -18.88 -11.00
C LYS A 38 -30.24 -19.99 -11.93
N ARG A 39 -29.62 -21.18 -11.88
CA ARG A 39 -30.03 -22.35 -12.69
C ARG A 39 -31.41 -22.87 -12.32
N ALA A 40 -31.75 -22.84 -11.03
CA ALA A 40 -33.07 -23.23 -10.54
C ALA A 40 -34.25 -22.43 -11.14
N LYS A 41 -33.97 -21.28 -11.80
CA LYS A 41 -34.99 -20.52 -12.53
C LYS A 41 -35.40 -21.15 -13.86
N THR A 42 -34.57 -22.02 -14.42
CA THR A 42 -34.74 -22.60 -15.78
C THR A 42 -34.77 -24.12 -15.79
N GLU A 43 -34.28 -24.78 -14.73
CA GLU A 43 -34.22 -26.24 -14.62
C GLU A 43 -34.42 -26.69 -13.16
N ASN A 44 -34.74 -27.97 -12.97
CA ASN A 44 -34.94 -28.55 -11.65
C ASN A 44 -33.58 -28.87 -11.00
N VAL A 45 -33.31 -28.29 -9.83
CA VAL A 45 -32.02 -28.41 -9.13
C VAL A 45 -32.19 -29.23 -7.85
N ASP A 46 -31.51 -30.38 -7.75
CA ASP A 46 -31.44 -31.15 -6.51
C ASP A 46 -30.44 -30.51 -5.54
N VAL A 47 -30.95 -30.08 -4.40
CA VAL A 47 -30.20 -29.39 -3.33
C VAL A 47 -29.08 -30.28 -2.77
N THR A 48 -29.29 -31.59 -2.69
CA THR A 48 -28.32 -32.53 -2.09
C THR A 48 -27.14 -32.77 -3.01
N SER A 49 -27.40 -33.00 -4.29
CA SER A 49 -26.34 -33.12 -5.30
C SER A 49 -25.60 -31.79 -5.50
N THR A 50 -26.31 -30.66 -5.44
CA THR A 50 -25.75 -29.31 -5.49
C THR A 50 -24.81 -29.04 -4.32
N ALA A 51 -25.22 -29.34 -3.08
CA ALA A 51 -24.38 -29.20 -1.91
C ALA A 51 -23.07 -29.99 -2.04
N LYS A 52 -23.16 -31.24 -2.52
CA LYS A 52 -21.97 -32.08 -2.79
C LYS A 52 -21.08 -31.50 -3.90
N SER A 53 -21.68 -30.92 -4.94
CA SER A 53 -20.95 -30.30 -6.05
C SER A 53 -20.23 -29.02 -5.60
N ILE A 54 -20.91 -28.14 -4.88
CA ILE A 54 -20.30 -26.93 -4.28
C ILE A 54 -19.16 -27.36 -3.38
N ALA A 55 -19.40 -28.35 -2.53
CA ALA A 55 -18.40 -28.86 -1.61
C ALA A 55 -17.13 -29.42 -2.27
N LYS A 56 -17.21 -29.85 -3.54
CA LYS A 56 -16.08 -30.35 -4.33
C LYS A 56 -15.33 -29.26 -5.10
N LYS A 57 -15.95 -28.11 -5.31
CA LYS A 57 -15.47 -26.99 -6.14
C LYS A 57 -15.25 -25.71 -5.33
N ARG A 58 -15.17 -25.82 -3.99
CA ARG A 58 -15.11 -24.67 -3.06
C ARG A 58 -13.91 -23.76 -3.36
N ASP A 59 -12.84 -24.37 -3.83
CA ASP A 59 -11.61 -23.74 -4.27
C ASP A 59 -11.76 -23.03 -5.63
N GLU A 60 -12.65 -23.45 -6.51
CA GLU A 60 -12.85 -22.83 -7.82
C GLU A 60 -13.63 -21.50 -7.75
N TYR A 61 -14.57 -21.35 -6.81
CA TYR A 61 -15.47 -20.20 -6.81
C TYR A 61 -14.79 -18.87 -6.48
N GLY A 62 -13.83 -18.87 -5.56
CA GLY A 62 -13.16 -17.66 -5.09
C GLY A 62 -14.13 -16.66 -4.45
N LEU A 63 -13.68 -15.42 -4.28
CA LEU A 63 -14.44 -14.37 -3.60
C LEU A 63 -14.86 -13.26 -4.56
N PRO A 64 -16.06 -12.69 -4.37
CA PRO A 64 -16.38 -11.39 -4.95
C PRO A 64 -15.38 -10.36 -4.43
N TRP A 65 -14.56 -9.85 -5.33
CA TRP A 65 -13.47 -8.95 -4.97
C TRP A 65 -13.63 -7.58 -5.61
N ILE A 66 -12.71 -6.67 -5.29
CA ILE A 66 -12.64 -5.32 -5.86
C ILE A 66 -12.62 -5.43 -7.39
N GLY A 67 -13.35 -4.53 -8.07
CA GLY A 67 -13.47 -4.54 -9.54
C GLY A 67 -14.32 -5.70 -10.04
N ARG A 68 -15.54 -5.83 -9.49
CA ARG A 68 -16.48 -6.93 -9.74
C ARG A 68 -16.78 -7.19 -11.22
N GLU A 69 -16.58 -6.21 -12.11
CA GLU A 69 -16.65 -6.45 -13.55
C GLU A 69 -15.69 -7.54 -14.06
N SER A 70 -14.58 -7.78 -13.34
CA SER A 70 -13.58 -8.80 -13.68
C SER A 70 -13.88 -10.18 -13.07
N GLY A 71 -15.02 -10.33 -12.38
CA GLY A 71 -15.42 -11.58 -11.72
C GLY A 71 -14.81 -11.77 -10.33
N ASN A 72 -14.88 -13.00 -9.83
CA ASN A 72 -14.30 -13.39 -8.55
C ASN A 72 -12.76 -13.46 -8.64
N ALA A 73 -12.11 -13.36 -7.49
CA ALA A 73 -10.66 -13.53 -7.36
C ALA A 73 -10.30 -14.53 -6.26
N GLY A 74 -9.09 -15.06 -6.32
CA GLY A 74 -8.55 -15.99 -5.33
C GLY A 74 -9.02 -17.44 -5.48
N GLY A 75 -9.95 -17.74 -6.39
CA GLY A 75 -10.32 -19.11 -6.76
C GLY A 75 -9.33 -19.77 -7.73
N THR A 76 -9.49 -21.06 -8.01
CA THR A 76 -8.74 -21.79 -9.03
C THR A 76 -8.97 -21.15 -10.40
N TYR A 77 -7.90 -20.96 -11.18
CA TYR A 77 -7.89 -20.22 -12.46
C TYR A 77 -8.26 -18.73 -12.39
N GLN A 78 -8.37 -18.18 -11.18
CA GLN A 78 -8.59 -16.74 -10.98
C GLN A 78 -7.27 -16.07 -10.63
N ARG A 79 -7.21 -14.75 -10.82
CA ARG A 79 -6.06 -13.97 -10.32
C ARG A 79 -6.00 -14.10 -8.79
N PRO A 80 -4.81 -14.13 -8.17
CA PRO A 80 -4.71 -14.07 -6.73
C PRO A 80 -5.25 -12.73 -6.22
N ILE A 81 -5.83 -12.76 -5.03
CA ILE A 81 -6.17 -11.56 -4.28
C ILE A 81 -4.89 -11.08 -3.62
N LYS A 82 -4.49 -9.84 -3.91
CA LYS A 82 -3.37 -9.18 -3.24
C LYS A 82 -3.94 -8.07 -2.38
N VAL A 83 -4.16 -8.35 -1.10
CA VAL A 83 -5.06 -7.56 -0.26
C VAL A 83 -4.65 -6.10 -0.21
N ILE A 84 -3.40 -5.81 0.15
CA ILE A 84 -2.92 -4.43 0.29
C ILE A 84 -2.78 -3.78 -1.08
N ASN A 85 -2.21 -4.48 -2.05
CA ASN A 85 -2.04 -3.96 -3.40
C ASN A 85 -3.38 -3.54 -4.03
N ASP A 86 -4.37 -4.44 -4.01
CA ASP A 86 -5.66 -4.21 -4.66
C ASP A 86 -6.47 -3.12 -3.95
N VAL A 87 -6.45 -3.08 -2.62
CA VAL A 87 -7.12 -2.02 -1.84
C VAL A 87 -6.51 -0.66 -2.12
N VAL A 88 -5.18 -0.56 -2.20
CA VAL A 88 -4.51 0.72 -2.48
C VAL A 88 -4.77 1.20 -3.91
N ILE A 89 -4.71 0.31 -4.90
CA ILE A 89 -5.08 0.62 -6.29
C ILE A 89 -6.53 1.13 -6.34
N ALA A 90 -7.44 0.44 -5.65
CA ALA A 90 -8.85 0.81 -5.57
C ALA A 90 -9.07 2.18 -4.93
N GLY A 91 -8.48 2.40 -3.74
CA GLY A 91 -8.58 3.67 -3.03
C GLY A 91 -8.04 4.83 -3.85
N TYR A 92 -6.85 4.67 -4.44
CA TYR A 92 -6.25 5.66 -5.33
C TYR A 92 -7.19 6.03 -6.49
N ASN A 93 -7.78 5.03 -7.14
CA ASN A 93 -8.67 5.25 -8.26
C ASN A 93 -10.02 5.87 -7.84
N ILE A 94 -10.62 5.40 -6.75
CA ILE A 94 -11.90 5.91 -6.23
C ILE A 94 -11.77 7.38 -5.82
N LEU A 95 -10.68 7.76 -5.13
CA LEU A 95 -10.39 9.15 -4.77
C LEU A 95 -10.26 10.09 -5.98
N LEU A 96 -10.00 9.53 -7.16
CA LEU A 96 -9.90 10.26 -8.43
C LEU A 96 -11.11 10.03 -9.35
N ASN A 97 -12.20 9.46 -8.84
CA ASN A 97 -13.42 9.11 -9.59
C ASN A 97 -13.15 8.19 -10.80
N ARG A 98 -12.23 7.23 -10.64
CA ARG A 98 -11.86 6.23 -11.65
C ARG A 98 -12.37 4.83 -11.25
N LYS A 99 -12.43 3.91 -12.22
CA LYS A 99 -12.73 2.50 -11.95
C LYS A 99 -11.71 1.91 -10.96
N PRO A 100 -12.15 1.13 -9.95
CA PRO A 100 -11.28 0.68 -8.85
C PRO A 100 -9.99 -0.02 -9.30
N LEU A 101 -10.05 -0.94 -10.27
CA LEU A 101 -8.87 -1.69 -10.74
C LEU A 101 -8.25 -1.13 -12.04
N ASN A 102 -8.36 0.17 -12.28
CA ASN A 102 -7.75 0.79 -13.44
C ASN A 102 -6.22 0.98 -13.23
N ASN A 103 -5.41 0.12 -13.86
CA ASN A 103 -3.95 0.16 -13.79
C ASN A 103 -3.29 0.82 -15.03
N GLU A 104 -4.08 1.19 -16.04
CA GLU A 104 -3.55 1.35 -17.40
C GLU A 104 -3.01 2.76 -17.69
N LYS A 105 -3.43 3.79 -16.95
CA LYS A 105 -3.03 5.19 -17.21
C LYS A 105 -2.78 6.02 -15.95
N LYS A 106 -1.80 6.93 -16.06
CA LYS A 106 -1.61 8.05 -15.14
C LYS A 106 -2.87 8.93 -15.14
N PRO A 107 -3.39 9.35 -13.97
CA PRO A 107 -4.51 10.28 -13.93
C PRO A 107 -4.10 11.67 -14.45
N ASP A 108 -5.04 12.35 -15.10
CA ASP A 108 -4.85 13.73 -15.58
C ASP A 108 -4.89 14.74 -14.42
N THR A 109 -5.74 14.48 -13.41
CA THR A 109 -5.90 15.31 -12.22
C THR A 109 -4.58 15.46 -11.48
N LYS A 110 -4.21 16.72 -11.18
CA LYS A 110 -3.04 17.05 -10.35
C LYS A 110 -3.47 17.28 -8.91
N THR A 111 -3.13 16.35 -8.05
CA THR A 111 -3.28 16.44 -6.59
C THR A 111 -1.95 16.11 -5.91
N PRO A 112 -1.75 16.49 -4.63
CA PRO A 112 -0.56 16.06 -3.86
C PRO A 112 -0.33 14.54 -3.90
N MET A 113 -1.40 13.74 -3.97
CA MET A 113 -1.33 12.28 -4.14
C MET A 113 -0.74 11.89 -5.49
N THR A 114 -1.23 12.45 -6.60
CA THR A 114 -0.73 12.15 -7.95
C THR A 114 0.69 12.70 -8.22
N HIS A 115 1.14 13.68 -7.43
CA HIS A 115 2.52 14.14 -7.44
C HIS A 115 3.43 13.16 -6.69
N THR A 116 2.97 12.61 -5.57
CA THR A 116 3.72 11.65 -4.76
C THR A 116 3.78 10.28 -5.41
N TRP A 117 2.65 9.80 -5.92
CA TRP A 117 2.49 8.54 -6.64
C TRP A 117 1.86 8.83 -8.00
N PRO A 118 2.67 8.90 -9.07
CA PRO A 118 2.19 9.19 -10.42
C PRO A 118 1.14 8.23 -10.94
N THR A 119 1.14 6.98 -10.47
CA THR A 119 0.18 5.95 -10.85
C THR A 119 -0.36 5.20 -9.63
N PRO A 120 -1.52 4.53 -9.73
CA PRO A 120 -2.01 3.65 -8.66
C PRO A 120 -1.03 2.52 -8.32
N VAL A 121 -0.23 2.07 -9.30
CA VAL A 121 0.81 1.05 -9.10
C VAL A 121 1.95 1.60 -8.25
N ASP A 122 2.37 2.86 -8.43
CA ASP A 122 3.40 3.47 -7.59
C ASP A 122 2.94 3.56 -6.13
N ALA A 123 1.66 3.91 -5.91
CA ALA A 123 1.06 3.96 -4.59
C ALA A 123 1.03 2.57 -3.95
N SER A 124 0.57 1.56 -4.69
CA SER A 124 0.46 0.20 -4.17
C SER A 124 1.82 -0.43 -3.88
N GLN A 125 2.82 -0.21 -4.73
CA GLN A 125 4.18 -0.68 -4.50
C GLN A 125 4.80 -0.05 -3.25
N TRP A 126 4.58 1.25 -3.02
CA TRP A 126 5.02 1.92 -1.81
C TRP A 126 4.34 1.31 -0.57
N ALA A 127 3.01 1.14 -0.61
CA ALA A 127 2.26 0.56 0.50
C ALA A 127 2.70 -0.88 0.82
N VAL A 128 2.83 -1.72 -0.21
CA VAL A 128 3.30 -3.11 -0.08
C VAL A 128 4.73 -3.17 0.45
N LYS A 129 5.60 -2.22 0.08
CA LYS A 129 6.96 -2.16 0.63
C LYS A 129 6.94 -1.86 2.13
N VAL A 130 6.09 -0.94 2.56
CA VAL A 130 5.99 -0.53 3.98
C VAL A 130 5.26 -1.57 4.82
N LEU A 131 4.07 -1.99 4.40
CA LEU A 131 3.12 -2.79 5.16
C LEU A 131 3.26 -4.30 4.91
N GLY A 132 3.83 -4.66 3.76
CA GLY A 132 3.75 -6.02 3.24
C GLY A 132 2.47 -6.25 2.43
N ASP A 133 2.25 -7.49 2.02
CA ASP A 133 1.02 -7.92 1.37
C ASP A 133 0.66 -9.36 1.74
N ILE A 134 -0.63 -9.64 1.75
CA ILE A 134 -1.19 -10.97 1.94
C ILE A 134 -1.78 -11.40 0.60
N HIS A 135 -1.28 -12.50 0.07
CA HIS A 135 -1.86 -13.10 -1.12
C HIS A 135 -2.81 -14.23 -0.74
N VAL A 136 -4.04 -14.16 -1.26
CA VAL A 136 -5.06 -15.19 -1.09
C VAL A 136 -5.32 -15.82 -2.45
N SER A 137 -5.13 -17.13 -2.50
CA SER A 137 -5.39 -17.99 -3.65
C SER A 137 -5.76 -19.37 -3.14
N THR A 138 -6.56 -20.10 -3.89
CA THR A 138 -6.85 -21.53 -3.68
C THR A 138 -6.16 -22.39 -4.75
N ALA A 139 -5.54 -21.76 -5.75
CA ALA A 139 -4.88 -22.44 -6.86
C ALA A 139 -3.82 -23.44 -6.35
N THR A 140 -4.01 -24.72 -6.65
CA THR A 140 -3.09 -25.81 -6.27
C THR A 140 -1.89 -25.95 -7.20
N ASP A 141 -1.71 -25.03 -8.16
CA ASP A 141 -0.60 -25.07 -9.12
C ASP A 141 0.75 -25.09 -8.39
N ALA A 142 1.73 -25.80 -8.98
CA ALA A 142 3.11 -25.93 -8.50
C ALA A 142 3.87 -24.59 -8.32
N ASP A 143 3.24 -23.46 -8.63
CA ASP A 143 3.79 -22.12 -8.50
C ASP A 143 3.48 -21.55 -7.10
N LYS A 144 4.38 -21.87 -6.15
CA LYS A 144 4.32 -21.47 -4.73
C LYS A 144 4.21 -19.95 -4.51
N THR A 145 4.46 -19.14 -5.55
CA THR A 145 4.38 -17.68 -5.52
C THR A 145 2.93 -17.15 -5.39
N LYS A 146 1.91 -17.99 -5.66
CA LYS A 146 0.49 -17.61 -5.60
C LYS A 146 -0.10 -17.61 -4.18
N HIS A 147 0.58 -18.23 -3.21
CA HIS A 147 0.20 -18.28 -1.78
C HIS A 147 1.17 -17.51 -0.88
N ASP A 148 2.05 -16.70 -1.47
CA ASP A 148 3.16 -16.10 -0.76
C ASP A 148 2.76 -14.79 -0.08
N THR A 149 3.18 -14.59 1.16
CA THR A 149 3.00 -13.32 1.87
C THR A 149 4.26 -12.48 1.70
N LYS A 150 4.11 -11.22 1.33
CA LYS A 150 5.24 -10.30 1.23
C LYS A 150 5.43 -9.59 2.55
N ALA A 151 6.58 -9.76 3.19
CA ALA A 151 6.92 -9.00 4.40
C ALA A 151 7.17 -7.53 4.06
N GLY A 152 6.57 -6.62 4.83
CA GLY A 152 6.88 -5.20 4.78
C GLY A 152 8.16 -4.88 5.54
N ILE A 153 8.91 -3.86 5.09
CA ILE A 153 10.13 -3.41 5.77
C ILE A 153 9.86 -2.32 6.83
N GLY A 154 8.66 -1.73 6.82
CA GLY A 154 8.29 -0.61 7.69
C GLY A 154 8.92 0.73 7.27
N LEU A 155 8.41 1.82 7.85
CA LEU A 155 8.83 3.18 7.49
C LEU A 155 10.27 3.48 7.89
N SER A 156 10.74 2.97 9.02
CA SER A 156 12.11 3.23 9.50
C SER A 156 13.16 2.63 8.56
N ALA A 157 12.98 1.39 8.11
CA ALA A 157 13.89 0.78 7.13
C ALA A 157 13.77 1.46 5.76
N LEU A 158 12.56 1.90 5.37
CA LEU A 158 12.34 2.66 4.13
C LEU A 158 13.04 4.03 4.15
N LEU A 159 13.09 4.68 5.30
CA LEU A 159 13.82 5.94 5.45
C LEU A 159 15.34 5.72 5.24
N GLN A 160 15.86 4.61 5.77
CA GLN A 160 17.26 4.23 5.64
C GLN A 160 17.64 3.75 4.23
N SER A 161 16.72 3.11 3.51
CA SER A 161 16.96 2.64 2.13
C SER A 161 17.11 3.77 1.11
N CYS A 162 16.71 4.99 1.46
CA CYS A 162 16.83 6.16 0.59
C CYS A 162 16.12 6.03 -0.77
N ASP A 163 14.99 5.29 -0.80
CA ASP A 163 14.25 5.00 -2.06
C ASP A 163 13.65 6.23 -2.75
N SER A 164 13.41 7.32 -2.02
CA SER A 164 12.87 8.56 -2.60
C SER A 164 13.73 9.75 -2.23
N SER A 165 13.89 10.69 -3.17
CA SER A 165 14.83 11.80 -3.05
C SER A 165 14.56 12.69 -1.83
N ASN A 166 13.29 13.06 -1.59
CA ASN A 166 12.90 13.97 -0.52
C ASN A 166 12.70 13.30 0.85
N THR A 167 12.75 11.96 0.92
CA THR A 167 12.73 11.20 2.19
C THR A 167 14.09 10.61 2.54
N CYS A 168 15.12 10.90 1.75
CA CYS A 168 16.47 10.40 1.98
C CYS A 168 17.32 11.50 2.63
N THR A 169 17.75 11.28 3.86
CA THR A 169 18.59 12.23 4.62
C THR A 169 19.79 12.70 3.81
N SER A 170 20.48 11.80 3.10
CA SER A 170 21.68 12.17 2.32
C SER A 170 21.35 13.08 1.12
N ASN A 171 20.20 12.90 0.47
CA ASN A 171 19.78 13.73 -0.66
C ASN A 171 19.30 15.10 -0.18
N VAL A 172 18.54 15.15 0.91
CA VAL A 172 18.14 16.41 1.55
C VAL A 172 19.36 17.17 2.04
N SER A 173 20.31 16.49 2.68
CA SER A 173 21.57 17.09 3.13
C SER A 173 22.39 17.67 1.97
N LYS A 174 22.51 16.94 0.85
CA LYS A 174 23.15 17.47 -0.37
C LYS A 174 22.47 18.73 -0.89
N ALA A 175 21.13 18.74 -0.93
CA ALA A 175 20.38 19.91 -1.38
C ALA A 175 20.54 21.12 -0.44
N LEU A 176 20.57 20.89 0.88
CA LEU A 176 20.88 21.92 1.88
C LEU A 176 22.30 22.47 1.70
N TRP A 177 23.29 21.60 1.50
CA TRP A 177 24.66 22.04 1.23
C TRP A 177 24.79 22.86 -0.04
N ASN A 178 24.07 22.53 -1.11
CA ASN A 178 24.08 23.35 -2.32
C ASN A 178 23.60 24.79 -2.05
N LEU A 179 22.66 24.98 -1.11
CA LEU A 179 22.19 26.29 -0.69
C LEU A 179 23.18 26.99 0.25
N VAL A 180 23.73 26.26 1.23
CA VAL A 180 24.71 26.80 2.19
C VAL A 180 26.02 27.20 1.49
N ASP A 181 26.54 26.36 0.60
CA ASP A 181 27.77 26.62 -0.16
C ASP A 181 27.53 27.56 -1.37
N LYS A 182 26.32 28.14 -1.48
CA LYS A 182 25.91 29.12 -2.52
C LYS A 182 26.00 28.60 -3.97
N GLN A 183 25.98 27.27 -4.16
CA GLN A 183 25.88 26.67 -5.48
C GLN A 183 24.48 26.84 -6.08
N TRP A 184 23.45 26.89 -5.23
CA TRP A 184 22.07 27.19 -5.61
C TRP A 184 21.65 28.57 -5.12
N PRO A 185 20.90 29.34 -5.93
CA PRO A 185 20.33 30.60 -5.47
C PRO A 185 19.18 30.33 -4.48
N LEU A 186 18.99 31.26 -3.53
CA LEU A 186 17.91 31.22 -2.52
C LEU A 186 16.56 31.61 -3.13
N THR A 187 16.10 30.81 -4.09
CA THR A 187 14.78 30.97 -4.72
C THR A 187 13.74 30.13 -3.99
N GLU A 188 12.48 30.56 -4.01
CA GLU A 188 11.36 29.83 -3.40
C GLU A 188 11.32 28.36 -3.86
N GLU A 189 11.56 28.11 -5.16
CA GLU A 189 11.57 26.76 -5.71
C GLU A 189 12.62 25.85 -5.04
N LYS A 190 13.85 26.35 -4.85
CA LYS A 190 14.93 25.57 -4.22
C LYS A 190 14.73 25.41 -2.72
N LEU A 191 14.24 26.44 -2.05
CA LEU A 191 13.89 26.39 -0.62
C LEU A 191 12.78 25.37 -0.34
N LYS A 192 11.79 25.30 -1.24
CA LYS A 192 10.71 24.30 -1.15
C LYS A 192 11.22 22.86 -1.31
N MET A 193 12.27 22.62 -2.11
CA MET A 193 12.86 21.29 -2.26
C MET A 193 13.48 20.74 -0.97
N VAL A 194 13.91 21.63 -0.07
CA VAL A 194 14.47 21.28 1.25
C VAL A 194 13.49 21.56 2.38
N SER A 195 12.21 21.77 2.08
CA SER A 195 11.17 21.98 3.09
C SER A 195 10.31 20.72 3.28
N ALA A 196 9.61 20.64 4.41
CA ALA A 196 8.57 19.65 4.69
C ALA A 196 7.28 20.38 5.14
N SER A 197 6.15 19.67 5.26
CA SER A 197 4.84 20.32 5.51
C SER A 197 4.81 21.16 6.79
N ASN A 198 5.51 20.72 7.85
CA ASN A 198 5.57 21.40 9.14
C ASN A 198 6.91 22.14 9.39
N LEU A 199 7.82 22.13 8.41
CA LEU A 199 9.15 22.70 8.53
C LEU A 199 9.52 23.40 7.23
N MET A 200 9.25 24.71 7.18
CA MET A 200 9.53 25.53 6.02
C MET A 200 10.92 26.16 6.15
N ILE A 201 11.78 25.91 5.17
CA ILE A 201 13.12 26.48 5.11
C ILE A 201 13.05 27.82 4.38
N THR A 202 13.42 28.89 5.07
CA THR A 202 13.48 30.24 4.51
C THR A 202 14.92 30.59 4.11
N ASP A 203 15.06 31.63 3.30
CA ASP A 203 16.34 32.24 2.97
C ASP A 203 17.11 32.70 4.22
N GLU A 204 16.41 33.29 5.19
CA GLU A 204 16.98 33.72 6.48
C GLU A 204 17.61 32.55 7.25
N ILE A 205 16.97 31.37 7.27
CA ILE A 205 17.53 30.16 7.90
C ILE A 205 18.83 29.77 7.19
N ILE A 206 18.84 29.73 5.86
CA ILE A 206 20.05 29.39 5.10
C ILE A 206 21.15 30.41 5.32
N ILE A 207 20.84 31.71 5.27
CA ILE A 207 21.81 32.79 5.52
C ILE A 207 22.38 32.70 6.94
N THR A 208 21.55 32.33 7.91
CA THR A 208 22.00 32.11 9.30
C THR A 208 23.00 30.95 9.35
N ILE A 209 22.70 29.82 8.71
CA ILE A 209 23.63 28.68 8.62
C ILE A 209 24.93 29.11 7.91
N GLN A 210 24.85 29.86 6.81
CA GLN A 210 26.03 30.36 6.07
C GLN A 210 26.98 31.21 6.94
N ARG A 211 26.46 31.89 7.97
CA ARG A 211 27.24 32.74 8.90
C ARG A 211 27.82 31.97 10.09
N MET A 212 27.37 30.74 10.34
CA MET A 212 27.90 29.89 11.41
C MET A 212 29.32 29.39 11.08
N PRO A 213 30.13 29.05 12.10
CA PRO A 213 31.37 28.29 11.91
C PRO A 213 31.12 26.95 11.19
N ARG A 214 32.11 26.44 10.45
CA ARG A 214 31.93 25.24 9.61
C ARG A 214 31.51 23.99 10.40
N GLU A 215 31.98 23.84 11.63
CA GLU A 215 31.59 22.73 12.52
C GLU A 215 30.09 22.79 12.88
N GLU A 216 29.59 23.98 13.21
CA GLU A 216 28.17 24.22 13.50
C GLU A 216 27.29 24.04 12.26
N GLN A 217 27.79 24.44 11.07
CA GLN A 217 27.11 24.18 9.81
C GLN A 217 26.88 22.68 9.59
N ILE A 218 27.91 21.86 9.83
CA ILE A 218 27.84 20.40 9.65
C ILE A 218 26.77 19.79 10.54
N LEU A 219 26.76 20.14 11.83
CA LEU A 219 25.78 19.62 12.78
C LEU A 219 24.36 20.09 12.45
N THR A 220 24.21 21.36 12.09
CA THR A 220 22.90 21.95 11.77
C THR A 220 22.32 21.35 10.50
N VAL A 221 23.11 21.26 9.43
CA VAL A 221 22.66 20.66 8.16
C VAL A 221 22.33 19.19 8.34
N SER A 222 23.10 18.43 9.11
CA SER A 222 22.82 17.02 9.37
C SER A 222 21.47 16.83 10.09
N LYS A 223 21.27 17.53 11.21
CA LYS A 223 20.03 17.45 11.99
C LYS A 223 18.81 17.91 11.19
N LEU A 224 18.96 19.04 10.48
CA LEU A 224 17.89 19.58 9.66
C LEU A 224 17.50 18.63 8.54
N ALA A 225 18.48 18.01 7.87
CA ALA A 225 18.23 17.02 6.82
C ALA A 225 17.49 15.79 7.34
N GLU A 226 17.85 15.29 8.54
CA GLU A 226 17.14 14.19 9.19
C GLU A 226 15.70 14.56 9.50
N GLU A 227 15.47 15.73 10.09
CA GLU A 227 14.13 16.20 10.45
C GLU A 227 13.23 16.36 9.22
N ILE A 228 13.72 17.01 8.16
CA ILE A 228 13.01 17.17 6.90
C ILE A 228 12.68 15.80 6.28
N ALA A 229 13.66 14.88 6.23
CA ALA A 229 13.45 13.56 5.64
C ALA A 229 12.40 12.75 6.41
N VAL A 230 12.42 12.79 7.75
CA VAL A 230 11.42 12.15 8.61
C VAL A 230 10.05 12.77 8.40
N GLN A 231 9.92 14.10 8.40
CA GLN A 231 8.65 14.80 8.18
C GLN A 231 8.06 14.46 6.81
N ASN A 232 8.88 14.48 5.74
CA ASN A 232 8.43 14.09 4.40
C ASN A 232 7.98 12.62 4.34
N MET A 233 8.62 11.72 5.08
CA MET A 233 8.19 10.32 5.18
C MET A 233 6.85 10.19 5.90
N LEU A 234 6.66 10.93 7.00
CA LEU A 234 5.41 10.97 7.75
C LEU A 234 4.27 11.55 6.90
N ASP A 235 4.52 12.59 6.12
CA ASP A 235 3.55 13.16 5.20
C ASP A 235 3.10 12.14 4.15
N LYS A 236 4.03 11.37 3.56
CA LYS A 236 3.68 10.26 2.66
C LYS A 236 2.85 9.19 3.37
N ALA A 237 3.21 8.81 4.59
CA ALA A 237 2.45 7.82 5.35
C ALA A 237 1.02 8.29 5.71
N LEU A 238 0.88 9.55 6.13
CA LEU A 238 -0.42 10.16 6.42
C LEU A 238 -1.28 10.27 5.15
N MET A 239 -0.66 10.55 4.00
CA MET A 239 -1.35 10.57 2.72
C MET A 239 -1.86 9.19 2.31
N MET A 240 -1.07 8.13 2.52
CA MET A 240 -1.48 6.74 2.22
C MET A 240 -2.64 6.25 3.09
N ARG A 241 -2.78 6.79 4.31
CA ARG A 241 -3.87 6.41 5.22
C ARG A 241 -5.24 6.96 4.80
N ARG A 242 -5.27 8.02 3.98
CA ARG A 242 -6.52 8.70 3.58
C ARG A 242 -7.32 7.86 2.61
#